data_AF-A0A7X7BX07-F1
#
_entry.id   AF-A0A7X7BX07-F1
#
_cell.length_a   1.000
_cell.length_b   1.000
_cell.length_c   1.000
_cell.angle_alpha   90.00
_cell.angle_beta   90.00
_cell.angle_gamma   90.00
#
_symmetry.space_group_name_H-M   'P 1'
#
loop_
_entity.id
_entity.type
_entity.pdbx_description
1 polymer ?
#
loop_
_entity_poly.entity_id
_entity_poly.type
_entity_poly.pdbx_seq_one_letter_code
_entity_poly.pdbx_strand_id
1 'polypeptide(L)'
;MSFRSWRTQSESNDYSVTALAITAKKSEVGDLELLALGAGGNPEQDYQLPILRAVIHLSDGENDIEVSGNILKNLTLEGGEVTRVDIFMPAGERYRLGVV
;
A
#
# COMPACT_ATOMS: atom_id res chain seq x y z
N MET A 1 6.29 12.44 -8.36
CA MET A 1 5.30 11.53 -7.79
C MET A 1 4.51 12.32 -6.75
N SER A 2 3.18 12.23 -6.77
CA SER A 2 2.37 12.69 -5.64
C SER A 2 1.72 11.49 -4.97
N PHE A 3 1.56 11.58 -3.67
CA PHE A 3 1.12 10.48 -2.84
C PHE A 3 0.11 10.96 -1.80
N ARG A 4 -0.96 10.18 -1.63
CA ARG A 4 -1.89 10.31 -0.51
C ARG A 4 -2.25 8.93 -0.01
N SER A 5 -2.30 8.76 1.31
CA SER A 5 -2.91 7.59 1.91
C SER A 5 -3.98 8.01 2.91
N TRP A 6 -5.01 7.18 3.00
CA TRP A 6 -6.02 7.29 4.04
C TRP A 6 -6.44 5.89 4.46
N ARG A 7 -6.93 5.78 5.69
CA ARG A 7 -7.44 4.54 6.23
C ARG A 7 -8.95 4.60 6.32
N THR A 8 -9.59 3.55 5.84
CA THR A 8 -11.01 3.30 6.06
C THR A 8 -11.09 2.10 6.99
N GLN A 9 -11.76 2.24 8.14
CA GLN A 9 -12.11 1.07 8.96
C GLN A 9 -13.11 0.23 8.19
N SER A 10 -12.89 -1.09 8.17
CA SER A 10 -13.94 -1.99 7.72
C SER A 10 -15.11 -1.97 8.70
N GLU A 11 -16.32 -2.28 8.21
CA GLU A 11 -17.50 -2.46 9.06
C GLU A 11 -17.29 -3.53 10.14
N SER A 12 -16.39 -4.49 9.91
CA SER A 12 -15.89 -5.40 10.93
C SER A 12 -14.60 -4.85 11.56
N ASN A 13 -14.57 -4.71 12.88
CA ASN A 13 -13.43 -4.18 13.66
C ASN A 13 -12.11 -4.96 13.53
N ASP A 14 -12.09 -6.10 12.83
CA ASP A 14 -10.95 -6.99 12.75
C ASP A 14 -9.90 -6.54 11.72
N TYR A 15 -10.29 -5.72 10.74
CA TYR A 15 -9.37 -5.22 9.72
C TYR A 15 -9.63 -3.75 9.34
N SER A 16 -8.57 -3.14 8.81
CA SER A 16 -8.60 -1.82 8.20
C SER A 16 -8.09 -1.91 6.76
N VAL A 17 -8.71 -1.11 5.90
CA VAL A 17 -8.25 -0.93 4.53
C VAL A 17 -7.48 0.36 4.49
N THR A 18 -6.20 0.30 4.15
CA THR A 18 -5.44 1.50 3.85
C THR A 18 -5.36 1.68 2.35
N ALA A 19 -6.00 2.73 1.86
CA ALA A 19 -6.00 3.11 0.46
C ALA A 19 -4.80 4.03 0.19
N LEU A 20 -4.03 3.68 -0.83
CA LEU A 20 -2.94 4.45 -1.39
C LEU A 20 -3.43 5.04 -2.72
N ALA A 21 -3.30 6.35 -2.89
CA ALA A 21 -3.42 7.01 -4.18
C ALA A 21 -2.04 7.49 -4.62
N ILE A 22 -1.54 6.92 -5.71
CA ILE A 22 -0.21 7.15 -6.25
C ILE A 22 -0.35 7.78 -7.63
N THR A 23 0.33 8.90 -7.87
CA THR A 23 0.43 9.50 -9.20
C THR A 23 1.89 9.58 -9.61
N ALA A 24 2.24 8.77 -10.60
CA ALA A 24 3.55 8.79 -11.23
C ALA A 24 3.65 9.94 -12.24
N LYS A 25 4.84 10.52 -12.43
CA LYS A 25 5.05 11.57 -13.45
C LYS A 25 5.17 11.01 -14.87
N LYS A 26 5.56 9.74 -14.99
CA LYS A 26 5.75 8.97 -16.22
C LYS A 26 5.33 7.54 -15.91
N SER A 27 4.96 6.75 -16.92
CA SER A 27 4.62 5.36 -16.67
C SER A 27 5.84 4.61 -16.13
N GLU A 28 5.62 3.80 -15.09
CA GLU A 28 6.65 3.06 -14.39
C GLU A 28 6.10 1.73 -13.87
N VAL A 29 6.94 0.70 -13.86
CA VAL A 29 6.64 -0.60 -13.25
C VAL A 29 7.69 -0.86 -12.20
N GLY A 30 7.28 -1.25 -11.01
CA GLY A 30 8.21 -1.53 -9.93
C GLY A 30 7.56 -2.08 -8.68
N ASP A 31 8.39 -2.30 -7.67
CA ASP A 31 7.97 -2.76 -6.37
C ASP A 31 7.77 -1.55 -5.44
N LEU A 32 6.81 -1.65 -4.52
CA LEU A 32 6.60 -0.66 -3.47
C LEU A 32 6.81 -1.29 -2.10
N GLU A 33 7.78 -0.77 -1.36
CA GLU A 33 8.04 -1.20 0.01
C GLU A 33 7.19 -0.40 1.01
N LEU A 34 6.62 -1.11 1.98
CA LEU A 34 5.96 -0.54 3.13
C LEU A 34 6.90 -0.67 4.34
N LEU A 35 7.30 0.46 4.92
CA LEU A 35 8.10 0.47 6.14
C LEU A 35 7.17 0.50 7.35
N ALA A 36 7.18 -0.57 8.14
CA ALA A 36 6.46 -0.63 9.39
C ALA A 36 6.92 0.48 10.34
N LEU A 37 5.97 1.06 11.08
CA LEU A 37 6.23 2.10 12.06
C LEU A 37 5.88 1.62 13.46
N GLY A 38 6.89 1.57 14.32
CA GLY A 38 6.73 1.26 15.73
C GLY A 38 6.24 2.46 16.56
N ALA A 39 6.28 2.29 17.87
CA ALA A 39 5.93 3.35 18.82
C ALA A 39 6.78 4.62 18.57
N GLY A 40 6.14 5.78 18.60
CA GLY A 40 6.81 7.06 18.32
C GLY A 40 7.04 7.35 16.83
N GLY A 41 6.59 6.49 15.91
CA GLY A 41 6.70 6.71 14.46
C GLY A 41 8.08 6.40 13.87
N ASN A 42 8.92 5.68 14.61
CA ASN A 42 10.21 5.22 14.12
C ASN A 42 10.03 3.97 13.24
N PRO A 43 10.86 3.80 12.19
CA PRO A 43 10.82 2.60 11.36
C PRO A 43 11.21 1.37 12.16
N GLU A 44 10.44 0.29 12.01
CA GLU A 44 10.74 -1.01 12.59
C GLU A 44 11.19 -1.94 11.46
N GLN A 45 12.51 -2.04 11.25
CA GLN A 45 13.10 -2.65 10.05
C GLN A 45 12.77 -4.14 9.90
N ASP A 46 12.64 -4.85 11.02
CA ASP A 46 12.42 -6.30 11.04
C ASP A 46 10.94 -6.69 11.21
N TYR A 47 10.04 -5.71 11.34
CA TYR A 47 8.62 -5.99 11.51
C TYR A 47 7.93 -6.22 10.16
N GLN A 48 7.33 -7.40 10.02
CA GLN A 48 6.50 -7.74 8.88
C GLN A 48 5.07 -7.32 9.16
N LEU A 49 4.56 -6.37 8.38
CA LEU A 49 3.17 -5.96 8.40
C LEU A 49 2.30 -7.19 8.09
N PRO A 50 1.27 -7.46 8.91
CA PRO A 50 0.34 -8.55 8.65
C PRO A 50 -0.62 -8.21 7.50
N ILE A 51 -0.08 -8.09 6.29
CA ILE A 51 -0.84 -7.80 5.06
C ILE A 51 -1.61 -9.06 4.67
N LEU A 52 -2.93 -8.98 4.74
CA LEU A 52 -3.84 -10.08 4.42
C LEU A 52 -4.11 -10.15 2.91
N ARG A 53 -4.19 -8.98 2.26
CA ARG A 53 -4.50 -8.82 0.84
C ARG A 53 -4.06 -7.44 0.37
N ALA A 54 -3.67 -7.33 -0.90
CA ALA A 54 -3.49 -6.04 -1.59
C ALA A 54 -4.19 -6.08 -2.94
N VAL A 55 -4.87 -4.98 -3.30
CA VAL A 55 -5.67 -4.86 -4.52
C VAL A 55 -5.30 -3.57 -5.25
N ILE A 56 -4.98 -3.66 -6.54
CA ILE A 56 -4.79 -2.50 -7.42
C ILE A 56 -6.07 -2.24 -8.20
N HIS A 57 -6.46 -0.98 -8.26
CA HIS A 57 -7.59 -0.49 -9.05
C HIS A 57 -7.05 0.07 -10.35
N LEU A 58 -7.27 -0.65 -11.45
CA LEU A 58 -6.91 -0.28 -12.82
C LEU A 58 -8.17 0.01 -13.63
N SER A 59 -7.99 0.47 -14.87
CA SER A 59 -9.09 0.79 -15.78
C SER A 59 -9.92 -0.43 -16.20
N ASP A 60 -9.35 -1.63 -16.14
CA ASP A 60 -10.00 -2.91 -16.43
C ASP A 60 -10.64 -3.56 -15.18
N GLY A 61 -10.40 -3.02 -13.99
CA GLY A 61 -11.04 -3.44 -12.75
C GLY A 61 -10.09 -3.55 -11.55
N GLU A 62 -10.52 -4.30 -10.54
CA GLU A 62 -9.73 -4.61 -9.36
C GLU A 62 -8.92 -5.90 -9.58
N ASN A 63 -7.61 -5.83 -9.37
CA ASN A 63 -6.70 -6.95 -9.49
C ASN A 63 -5.95 -7.20 -8.18
N ASP A 64 -5.80 -8.46 -7.79
CA ASP A 64 -4.97 -8.80 -6.62
C ASP A 64 -3.49 -8.59 -6.95
N ILE A 65 -2.76 -8.01 -5.99
CA ILE A 65 -1.32 -7.78 -6.08
C ILE A 65 -0.60 -8.83 -5.23
N GLU A 66 0.49 -9.37 -5.76
CA GLU A 66 1.39 -10.23 -4.98
C GLU A 66 2.11 -9.43 -3.89
N VAL A 67 2.11 -9.97 -2.67
CA VAL A 67 2.76 -9.36 -1.50
C VAL A 67 3.82 -10.31 -0.95
N SER A 68 5.04 -9.80 -0.76
CA SER A 68 6.15 -10.55 -0.17
C SER A 68 6.75 -9.75 0.98
N GLY A 69 6.48 -10.18 2.22
CA GLY A 69 6.80 -9.41 3.42
C GLY A 69 6.06 -8.07 3.39
N ASN A 70 6.81 -6.97 3.37
CA ASN A 70 6.23 -5.62 3.26
C ASN A 70 6.29 -5.04 1.84
N ILE A 71 6.58 -5.86 0.83
CA ILE A 71 6.76 -5.39 -0.55
C ILE A 71 5.54 -5.78 -1.38
N LEU A 72 4.90 -4.77 -1.98
CA LEU A 72 3.90 -4.93 -3.03
C LEU A 72 4.61 -5.08 -4.37
N LYS A 73 4.42 -6.21 -5.06
CA LYS A 73 5.19 -6.56 -6.26
C LYS A 73 4.55 -6.07 -7.54
N ASN A 74 5.40 -5.72 -8.52
CA ASN A 74 5.01 -5.48 -9.91
C ASN A 74 3.85 -4.47 -10.09
N LEU A 75 3.88 -3.37 -9.34
CA LEU A 75 2.90 -2.30 -9.51
C LEU A 75 3.15 -1.56 -10.82
N THR A 76 2.13 -1.52 -11.67
CA THR A 76 2.10 -0.69 -12.88
C THR A 76 1.44 0.64 -12.56
N LEU A 77 2.21 1.72 -12.69
CA LEU A 77 1.73 3.09 -12.50
C LEU A 77 1.74 3.79 -13.85
N GLU A 78 0.60 4.30 -14.29
CA GLU A 78 0.51 5.06 -15.53
C GLU A 78 0.83 6.55 -15.29
N GLY A 79 1.63 7.13 -16.18
CA GLY A 79 2.10 8.51 -16.03
C GLY A 79 0.96 9.51 -16.11
N GLY A 80 0.82 10.35 -15.08
CA GLY A 80 -0.21 11.38 -15.00
C GLY A 80 -1.58 10.86 -14.51
N GLU A 81 -1.73 9.56 -14.30
CA GLU A 81 -2.95 8.95 -13.76
C GLU A 81 -2.81 8.65 -12.26
N VAL A 82 -3.95 8.59 -11.56
CA VAL A 82 -4.00 8.19 -10.16
C VAL A 82 -4.26 6.70 -10.09
N THR A 83 -3.24 5.94 -9.70
CA THR A 83 -3.38 4.52 -9.36
C THR A 83 -3.83 4.41 -7.91
N ARG A 84 -4.90 3.67 -7.66
CA ARG A 84 -5.34 3.34 -6.30
C ARG A 84 -4.91 1.92 -5.94
N VAL A 85 -4.34 1.76 -4.75
CA VAL A 85 -3.98 0.46 -4.17
C VAL A 85 -4.58 0.35 -2.78
N ASP A 86 -5.40 -0.67 -2.55
CA ASP A 86 -6.01 -0.96 -1.26
C ASP A 86 -5.24 -2.09 -0.56
N ILE A 87 -4.77 -1.83 0.66
CA ILE A 87 -4.03 -2.79 1.48
C ILE A 87 -4.87 -3.17 2.68
N PHE A 88 -5.14 -4.46 2.83
CA PHE A 88 -5.93 -5.02 3.92
C PHE A 88 -4.99 -5.52 5.01
N MET A 89 -5.12 -4.94 6.20
CA MET A 89 -4.35 -5.30 7.39
C MET A 89 -5.25 -5.30 8.63
N PRO A 90 -4.89 -6.02 9.70
CA PRO A 90 -5.49 -5.83 11.03
C PRO A 90 -5.61 -4.34 11.42
N ALA A 91 -6.65 -4.03 12.18
CA ALA A 91 -6.82 -2.66 12.69
C ALA A 91 -5.66 -2.29 13.63
N GLY A 92 -5.11 -1.08 13.48
CA GLY A 92 -4.11 -0.53 14.41
C GLY A 92 -2.68 -0.44 13.85
N GLU A 93 -2.38 -1.16 12.77
CA GLU A 93 -1.06 -1.14 12.13
C GLU A 93 -0.66 0.27 11.68
N ARG A 94 0.64 0.58 11.63
CA ARG A 94 1.15 1.88 11.15
C ARG A 94 2.31 1.63 10.20
N TYR A 95 2.37 2.39 9.12
CA TYR A 95 3.43 2.26 8.13
C TYR A 95 3.71 3.61 7.46
N ARG A 96 4.86 3.70 6.80
CA ARG A 96 5.20 4.72 5.80
C ARG A 96 5.61 4.04 4.50
N LEU A 97 5.62 4.76 3.39
CA LEU A 97 6.21 4.22 2.17
C LEU A 97 7.74 4.22 2.29
N GLY A 98 8.36 3.08 2.00
CA GLY A 98 9.75 2.98 1.65
C GLY A 98 9.88 3.27 0.15
N VAL A 99 10.58 4.35 -0.18
CA VAL A 99 11.04 4.57 -1.55
C VAL A 99 12.45 3.99 -1.59
N VAL A 100 12.62 2.90 -2.34
CA VAL A 100 13.93 2.28 -2.59
C VAL A 100 14.43 2.71 -3.95
#